data_AF-A0A7C3Q098-F1
#
_entry.id   AF-A0A7C3Q098-F1
#
_cell.length_a   1.000
_cell.length_b   1.000
_cell.length_c   1.000
_cell.angle_alpha   90.00
_cell.angle_beta   90.00
_cell.angle_gamma   90.00
#
_symmetry.space_group_name_H-M   'P 1'
#
loop_
_entity.id
_entity.type
_entity.pdbx_description
1 polymer ?
#
loop_
_entity_poly.entity_id
_entity_poly.type
_entity_poly.pdbx_seq_one_letter_code
_entity_poly.pdbx_strand_id
1 'polypeptide(L)'
;MNLKPSVRATLDELARRAPGAPLLALGQTVFWDEPMKALVLRAAQDLGLSLELVAGVHDTDYFAKLPGGGEAVDRLDKGFVALPKNDGSTKEFWSAAGEFSALFGSETPVTRERILEAGVNIEMITHGQAEMLDQITEAYGWRGIASTSERAMTTAEVPTSAVFPCLQRTFQWALDLTAGCMCLPEERQRSDEAAARLQELLCRVRERCHEERDGRRAGAETLAALYECLLPELQVAVAGVASSSITRTSSLLRFAPDTSALPRFRILDLFLNPQTAEAARRAYDSAVHGTQTYTLDKFGTGAIPFDLVIPGRGRGTIRLTPNVLVVMTPEPVFINLDGPVESVHDLARVCAERLGECALVGKAITLISMFAREFVFAFHENASMYVSSTRKMHQELLAAGIEHKVNPILRIRLETWDALDDTSHWFELPEALRLPFGADHLPARTFARTWREVQAKELKHIERLKKAKSTTQAIRALHHVMGGCWDALSKEYAEIRQTLRAIRRRLAS
;
A
#
# COMPACT_ATOMS: atom_id res chain seq x y z
N MET A 1 2.66 2.94 -27.99
CA MET A 1 1.64 2.24 -27.17
C MET A 1 0.25 2.58 -27.70
N ASN A 2 -0.75 1.68 -27.65
CA ASN A 2 -2.13 2.06 -28.00
C ASN A 2 -2.74 2.84 -26.82
N LEU A 3 -2.49 4.15 -26.79
CA LEU A 3 -2.93 4.99 -25.67
C LEU A 3 -4.44 5.22 -25.75
N LYS A 4 -5.13 4.97 -24.64
CA LYS A 4 -6.56 5.32 -24.53
C LYS A 4 -6.76 6.83 -24.71
N PRO A 5 -7.85 7.28 -25.34
CA PRO A 5 -8.15 8.71 -25.49
C PRO A 5 -8.14 9.49 -24.17
N SER A 6 -8.56 8.85 -23.07
CA SER A 6 -8.53 9.43 -21.73
C SER A 6 -7.12 9.78 -21.26
N VAL A 7 -6.10 8.99 -21.60
CA VAL A 7 -4.70 9.25 -21.21
C VAL A 7 -4.21 10.56 -21.84
N ARG A 8 -4.43 10.74 -23.15
CA ARG A 8 -4.10 12.00 -23.84
C ARG A 8 -4.81 13.18 -23.20
N ALA A 9 -6.13 13.10 -23.04
CA ALA A 9 -6.92 14.18 -22.47
C ALA A 9 -6.45 14.57 -21.05
N THR A 10 -6.10 13.60 -20.21
CA THR A 10 -5.58 13.85 -18.86
C THR A 10 -4.21 14.50 -18.87
N LEU A 11 -3.28 14.07 -19.74
CA LEU A 11 -1.94 14.65 -19.80
C LEU A 11 -1.94 16.06 -20.41
N ASP A 12 -2.78 16.31 -21.41
CA ASP A 12 -2.99 17.66 -21.96
C ASP A 12 -3.59 18.61 -20.90
N GLU A 13 -4.57 18.14 -20.13
CA GLU A 13 -5.16 18.90 -19.03
C GLU A 13 -4.14 19.21 -17.94
N LEU A 14 -3.28 18.24 -17.63
CA LEU A 14 -2.26 18.40 -16.63
C LEU A 14 -1.23 19.47 -17.04
N ALA A 15 -0.76 19.42 -18.28
CA ALA A 15 0.16 20.42 -18.84
C ALA A 15 -0.42 21.85 -18.77
N ARG A 16 -1.74 21.98 -18.91
CA ARG A 16 -2.45 23.26 -18.80
C ARG A 16 -2.62 23.74 -17.35
N ARG A 17 -2.93 22.84 -16.41
CA ARG A 17 -3.22 23.22 -15.01
C ARG A 17 -1.98 23.39 -14.13
N ALA A 18 -0.92 22.66 -14.41
CA ALA A 18 0.31 22.66 -13.62
C ALA A 18 1.55 22.71 -14.54
N PRO A 19 1.69 23.78 -15.35
CA PRO A 19 2.79 23.89 -16.30
C PRO A 19 4.13 23.88 -15.57
N GLY A 20 5.04 22.99 -16.00
CA GLY A 20 6.38 22.87 -15.44
C GLY A 20 6.47 22.25 -14.05
N ALA A 21 5.34 21.83 -13.44
CA ALA A 21 5.38 21.12 -12.16
C ALA A 21 5.84 19.67 -12.40
N PRO A 22 6.88 19.18 -11.69
CA PRO A 22 7.31 17.79 -11.82
C PRO A 22 6.21 16.86 -11.29
N LEU A 23 6.08 15.69 -11.93
CA LEU A 23 5.38 14.58 -11.32
C LEU A 23 6.22 14.06 -10.16
N LEU A 24 5.57 13.75 -9.04
CA LEU A 24 6.20 13.09 -7.91
C LEU A 24 5.54 11.73 -7.71
N ALA A 25 6.33 10.68 -7.71
CA ALA A 25 5.92 9.35 -7.29
C ALA A 25 6.69 9.00 -6.03
N LEU A 26 5.98 8.80 -4.91
CA LEU A 26 6.58 8.36 -3.65
C LEU A 26 5.82 7.14 -3.15
N GLY A 27 6.53 6.02 -3.04
CA GLY A 27 5.95 4.83 -2.45
C GLY A 27 7.01 3.91 -1.86
N GLN A 28 6.50 2.81 -1.34
CA GLN A 28 7.27 1.83 -0.57
C GLN A 28 7.27 0.44 -1.27
N THR A 29 6.42 0.30 -2.29
CA THR A 29 6.19 -0.86 -3.15
C THR A 29 7.11 -0.84 -4.39
N VAL A 30 8.42 -0.83 -4.16
CA VAL A 30 9.47 -0.68 -5.20
C VAL A 30 9.50 -1.83 -6.21
N PHE A 31 8.98 -3.01 -5.88
CA PHE A 31 9.04 -4.19 -6.75
C PHE A 31 7.93 -4.27 -7.79
N TRP A 32 6.86 -3.48 -7.68
CA TRP A 32 5.74 -3.59 -8.61
C TRP A 32 5.04 -2.26 -8.89
N ASP A 33 4.52 -1.57 -7.87
CA ASP A 33 3.71 -0.36 -8.05
C ASP A 33 4.50 0.86 -8.54
N GLU A 34 5.64 1.16 -7.90
CA GLU A 34 6.43 2.36 -8.23
C GLU A 34 7.09 2.30 -9.61
N PRO A 35 7.66 1.15 -10.05
CA PRO A 35 8.18 1.03 -11.42
C PRO A 35 7.13 1.29 -12.49
N MET A 36 5.88 0.85 -12.28
CA MET A 36 4.80 0.99 -13.26
C MET A 36 4.40 2.45 -13.52
N LYS A 37 4.68 3.38 -12.60
CA LYS A 37 4.39 4.81 -12.81
C LYS A 37 5.26 5.42 -13.92
N ALA A 38 6.40 4.81 -14.26
CA ALA A 38 7.21 5.24 -15.40
C ALA A 38 6.48 5.08 -16.75
N LEU A 39 5.39 4.28 -16.82
CA LEU A 39 4.53 4.21 -18.01
C LEU A 39 3.89 5.57 -18.34
N VAL A 40 3.71 6.45 -17.36
CA VAL A 40 3.23 7.82 -17.59
C VAL A 40 4.25 8.63 -18.38
N LEU A 41 5.54 8.49 -18.07
CA LEU A 41 6.60 9.14 -18.85
C LEU A 41 6.60 8.62 -20.29
N ARG A 42 6.48 7.30 -20.46
CA ARG A 42 6.45 6.72 -21.81
C ARG A 42 5.24 7.23 -22.60
N ALA A 43 4.06 7.29 -21.97
CA ALA A 43 2.87 7.84 -22.58
C ALA A 43 3.05 9.32 -22.95
N ALA A 44 3.66 10.14 -22.08
CA ALA A 44 3.94 11.54 -22.37
C ALA A 44 4.89 11.72 -23.56
N GLN A 45 5.95 10.91 -23.65
CA GLN A 45 6.89 10.91 -24.78
C GLN A 45 6.20 10.53 -26.09
N ASP A 46 5.36 9.48 -26.10
CA ASP A 46 4.57 9.07 -27.27
C ASP A 46 3.61 10.20 -27.74
N LEU A 47 3.26 11.15 -26.86
CA LEU A 47 2.40 12.31 -27.15
C LEU A 47 3.18 13.59 -27.48
N GLY A 48 4.51 13.58 -27.38
CA GLY A 48 5.34 14.78 -27.54
C GLY A 48 5.29 15.77 -26.37
N LEU A 49 4.86 15.32 -25.19
CA LEU A 49 4.81 16.11 -23.97
C LEU A 49 6.10 15.95 -23.16
N SER A 50 6.66 17.07 -22.69
CA SER A 50 7.79 17.07 -21.78
C SER A 50 7.29 17.03 -20.34
N LEU A 51 7.38 15.87 -19.68
CA LEU A 51 7.09 15.69 -18.27
C LEU A 51 8.34 15.21 -17.54
N GLU A 52 8.61 15.82 -16.39
CA GLU A 52 9.61 15.34 -15.45
C GLU A 52 8.94 14.45 -14.40
N LEU A 53 9.56 13.32 -14.07
CA LEU A 53 9.14 12.47 -12.97
C LEU A 53 10.28 12.38 -11.96
N VAL A 54 10.00 12.85 -10.75
CA VAL A 54 10.80 12.59 -9.56
C VAL A 54 10.21 11.32 -8.92
N ALA A 55 10.92 10.20 -9.03
CA ALA A 55 10.53 8.99 -8.32
C ALA A 55 11.27 8.96 -6.98
N GLY A 56 10.61 8.51 -5.92
CA GLY A 56 11.22 8.48 -4.62
C GLY A 56 10.79 7.34 -3.73
N VAL A 57 11.72 6.97 -2.86
CA VAL A 57 11.53 5.95 -1.84
C VAL A 57 10.95 6.62 -0.60
N HIS A 58 9.78 6.16 -0.17
CA HIS A 58 9.17 6.66 1.07
C HIS A 58 9.79 5.96 2.28
N ASP A 59 10.88 6.54 2.77
CA ASP A 59 11.76 6.03 3.81
C ASP A 59 11.48 6.60 5.22
N THR A 60 10.64 7.63 5.34
CA THR A 60 10.32 8.28 6.62
C THR A 60 9.28 7.54 7.45
N ASP A 61 8.57 6.56 6.87
CA ASP A 61 7.60 5.77 7.62
C ASP A 61 8.25 4.60 8.35
N TYR A 62 7.56 4.12 9.39
CA TYR A 62 7.99 2.94 10.13
C TYR A 62 8.01 1.71 9.22
N PHE A 63 9.04 0.88 9.39
CA PHE A 63 9.05 -0.45 8.82
C PHE A 63 8.06 -1.33 9.60
N ALA A 64 7.39 -2.22 8.88
CA ALA A 64 6.37 -3.09 9.44
C ALA A 64 6.90 -3.95 10.59
N LYS A 65 6.03 -4.28 11.54
CA LYS A 65 6.33 -5.14 12.69
C LYS A 65 5.31 -6.27 12.81
N LEU A 66 5.75 -7.37 13.40
CA LEU A 66 4.87 -8.47 13.77
C LEU A 66 3.80 -8.00 14.79
N PRO A 67 2.50 -8.24 14.52
CA PRO A 67 1.45 -8.08 15.52
C PRO A 67 1.70 -9.02 16.71
N GLY A 68 1.73 -8.50 17.94
CA GLY A 68 1.88 -9.32 19.17
C GLY A 68 3.30 -9.40 19.78
N GLY A 69 4.32 -8.82 19.15
CA GLY A 69 5.67 -8.72 19.74
C GLY A 69 6.51 -10.01 19.66
N GLY A 70 7.64 -10.02 20.36
CA GLY A 70 8.70 -11.03 20.28
C GLY A 70 8.32 -12.46 20.70
N GLU A 71 7.19 -12.66 21.39
CA GLU A 71 6.79 -13.99 21.91
C GLU A 71 6.33 -14.97 20.82
N ALA A 72 5.92 -14.48 19.65
CA ALA A 72 5.62 -15.33 18.47
C ALA A 72 6.89 -15.76 17.69
N VAL A 73 8.08 -15.30 18.10
CA VAL A 73 9.32 -15.35 17.30
C VAL A 73 10.14 -16.63 17.53
N ASP A 74 9.83 -17.44 18.54
CA ASP A 74 10.59 -18.68 18.83
C ASP A 74 10.57 -19.72 17.69
N ARG A 75 9.75 -19.53 16.66
CA ARG A 75 9.67 -20.38 15.45
C ARG A 75 10.02 -19.68 14.13
N LEU A 76 10.35 -18.38 14.14
CA LEU A 76 10.55 -17.57 12.93
C LEU A 76 12.01 -17.16 12.73
N ASP A 77 12.40 -16.88 11.48
CA ASP A 77 13.73 -16.36 11.14
C ASP A 77 14.06 -15.14 12.01
N LYS A 78 15.23 -15.16 12.66
CA LYS A 78 15.67 -14.06 13.53
C LYS A 78 15.86 -12.79 12.70
N GLY A 79 15.03 -11.78 12.93
CA GLY A 79 15.20 -10.41 12.40
C GLY A 79 14.06 -9.96 11.49
N PHE A 80 13.79 -10.71 10.41
CA PHE A 80 12.78 -10.35 9.41
C PHE A 80 12.04 -11.58 8.88
N VAL A 81 10.73 -11.45 8.71
CA VAL A 81 9.85 -12.52 8.23
C VAL A 81 8.87 -12.00 7.17
N ALA A 82 8.60 -12.81 6.14
CA ALA A 82 7.55 -12.54 5.17
C ALA A 82 6.25 -13.19 5.60
N LEU A 83 5.17 -12.43 5.63
CA LEU A 83 3.87 -12.84 6.13
C LEU A 83 2.80 -12.63 5.05
N PRO A 84 1.80 -13.52 4.96
CA PRO A 84 0.59 -13.26 4.19
C PRO A 84 -0.27 -12.20 4.89
N LYS A 85 -1.32 -11.74 4.20
CA LYS A 85 -2.42 -10.95 4.78
C LYS A 85 -3.65 -11.84 4.90
N ASN A 86 -4.24 -11.93 6.08
CA ASN A 86 -5.48 -12.66 6.35
C ASN A 86 -6.31 -11.91 7.41
N ASP A 87 -7.51 -12.40 7.73
CA ASP A 87 -8.42 -11.79 8.71
C ASP A 87 -8.37 -12.47 10.10
N GLY A 88 -7.35 -13.31 10.33
CA GLY A 88 -7.06 -13.94 11.61
C GLY A 88 -5.73 -13.47 12.19
N SER A 89 -4.69 -14.29 12.10
CA SER A 89 -3.38 -14.04 12.72
C SER A 89 -2.66 -12.78 12.22
N THR A 90 -2.94 -12.33 11.01
CA THR A 90 -2.30 -11.15 10.38
C THR A 90 -3.29 -10.02 10.09
N LYS A 91 -4.45 -10.01 10.76
CA LYS A 91 -5.51 -8.99 10.56
C LYS A 91 -4.98 -7.55 10.65
N GLU A 92 -4.20 -7.25 11.68
CA GLU A 92 -3.61 -5.93 11.92
C GLU A 92 -2.22 -5.75 11.28
N PHE A 93 -1.72 -6.75 10.56
CA PHE A 93 -0.45 -6.65 9.86
C PHE A 93 -0.58 -5.71 8.68
N TRP A 94 0.30 -4.72 8.59
CA TRP A 94 0.48 -3.90 7.40
C TRP A 94 1.95 -4.01 7.01
N SER A 95 2.21 -4.07 5.71
CA SER A 95 3.56 -3.86 5.19
C SER A 95 3.60 -2.54 4.44
N ALA A 96 4.80 -2.07 4.20
CA ALA A 96 5.03 -0.80 3.55
C ALA A 96 6.27 -0.94 2.66
N ALA A 97 7.45 -1.11 3.27
CA ALA A 97 8.72 -1.15 2.55
C ALA A 97 9.23 -2.57 2.27
N GLY A 98 8.37 -3.52 1.91
CA GLY A 98 8.74 -4.92 1.70
C GLY A 98 7.60 -5.76 1.15
N GLU A 99 6.84 -5.20 0.24
CA GLU A 99 5.64 -5.82 -0.34
C GLU A 99 5.91 -6.48 -1.68
N PHE A 100 5.32 -7.65 -1.86
CA PHE A 100 5.44 -8.46 -3.06
C PHE A 100 4.08 -9.02 -3.44
N SER A 101 3.79 -9.00 -4.74
CA SER A 101 2.63 -9.68 -5.31
C SER A 101 3.05 -10.49 -6.52
N ALA A 102 2.48 -11.69 -6.64
CA ALA A 102 2.58 -12.53 -7.82
C ALA A 102 1.46 -12.22 -8.82
N LEU A 103 1.53 -12.78 -10.04
CA LEU A 103 0.42 -12.72 -11.00
C LEU A 103 -0.88 -13.27 -10.38
N PHE A 104 -1.98 -12.56 -10.59
CA PHE A 104 -3.29 -12.77 -9.93
C PHE A 104 -3.33 -12.53 -8.41
N GLY A 105 -2.20 -12.19 -7.79
CA GLY A 105 -2.12 -11.86 -6.38
C GLY A 105 -2.72 -10.50 -6.05
N SER A 106 -3.09 -10.32 -4.78
CA SER A 106 -3.57 -9.06 -4.24
C SER A 106 -3.37 -9.01 -2.73
N GLU A 107 -3.13 -7.83 -2.16
CA GLU A 107 -3.12 -7.62 -0.71
C GLU A 107 -4.50 -7.82 -0.08
N THR A 108 -5.58 -7.71 -0.85
CA THR A 108 -6.94 -7.66 -0.31
C THR A 108 -7.45 -9.03 0.11
N PRO A 109 -7.62 -9.30 1.43
CA PRO A 109 -8.20 -10.56 1.88
C PRO A 109 -9.71 -10.60 1.66
N VAL A 110 -10.27 -11.80 1.64
CA VAL A 110 -11.72 -11.99 1.83
C VAL A 110 -12.00 -11.99 3.32
N THR A 111 -12.55 -10.90 3.87
CA THR A 111 -12.71 -10.76 5.33
C THR A 111 -13.83 -11.66 5.88
N ARG A 112 -13.74 -11.96 7.17
CA ARG A 112 -14.77 -12.66 7.96
C ARG A 112 -16.12 -11.97 7.82
N GLU A 113 -16.16 -10.65 7.86
CA GLU A 113 -17.40 -9.89 7.71
C GLU A 113 -18.03 -10.14 6.34
N ARG A 114 -17.24 -10.15 5.26
CA ARG A 114 -17.76 -10.44 3.90
C ARG A 114 -18.29 -11.88 3.78
N ILE A 115 -17.65 -12.84 4.44
CA ILE A 115 -18.10 -14.24 4.47
C ILE A 115 -19.41 -14.37 5.26
N LEU A 116 -19.52 -13.69 6.40
CA LEU A 116 -20.75 -13.62 7.20
C LEU A 116 -21.89 -12.95 6.42
N GLU A 117 -21.61 -11.83 5.74
CA GLU A 117 -22.58 -11.13 4.88
C GLU A 117 -23.07 -11.99 3.71
N ALA A 118 -22.26 -12.93 3.24
CA ALA A 118 -22.63 -13.92 2.23
C ALA A 118 -23.50 -15.07 2.79
N GLY A 119 -23.76 -15.10 4.11
CA GLY A 119 -24.62 -16.09 4.77
C GLY A 119 -23.89 -17.30 5.34
N VAL A 120 -22.55 -17.27 5.40
CA VAL A 120 -21.73 -18.36 5.94
C VAL A 120 -21.35 -18.05 7.38
N ASN A 121 -21.78 -18.88 8.33
CA ASN A 121 -21.35 -18.76 9.73
C ASN A 121 -19.95 -19.36 9.89
N ILE A 122 -18.93 -18.57 9.55
CA ILE A 122 -17.54 -18.97 9.61
C ILE A 122 -17.07 -19.31 11.03
N GLU A 123 -17.60 -18.65 12.06
CA GLU A 123 -17.24 -18.94 13.47
C GLU A 123 -17.55 -20.37 13.88
N MET A 124 -18.68 -20.90 13.41
CA MET A 124 -19.08 -22.28 13.65
C MET A 124 -18.16 -23.26 12.89
N ILE A 125 -17.71 -22.90 11.69
CA ILE A 125 -16.83 -23.73 10.85
C ILE A 125 -15.42 -23.76 11.43
N THR A 126 -14.89 -22.62 11.85
CA THR A 126 -13.53 -22.49 12.36
C THR A 126 -13.43 -22.72 13.87
N HIS A 127 -14.47 -23.24 14.52
CA HIS A 127 -14.48 -23.43 15.97
C HIS A 127 -13.37 -24.39 16.40
N GLY A 128 -12.42 -23.90 17.20
CA GLY A 128 -11.23 -24.66 17.61
C GLY A 128 -10.16 -24.82 16.53
N GLN A 129 -10.30 -24.16 15.37
CA GLN A 129 -9.39 -24.24 14.22
C GLN A 129 -9.03 -22.85 13.70
N ALA A 130 -8.21 -22.11 14.46
CA ALA A 130 -7.80 -20.75 14.09
C ALA A 130 -7.06 -20.70 12.73
N GLU A 131 -6.23 -21.71 12.44
CA GLU A 131 -5.49 -21.83 11.17
C GLU A 131 -6.42 -21.91 9.95
N MET A 132 -7.63 -22.45 10.11
CA MET A 132 -8.61 -22.52 9.03
C MET A 132 -9.13 -21.14 8.64
N LEU A 133 -9.31 -20.23 9.62
CA LEU A 133 -9.69 -18.85 9.34
C LEU A 133 -8.59 -18.16 8.52
N ASP A 134 -7.33 -18.35 8.92
CA ASP A 134 -6.18 -17.78 8.22
C ASP A 134 -6.14 -18.25 6.76
N GLN A 135 -6.28 -19.55 6.51
CA GLN A 135 -6.27 -20.12 5.16
C GLN A 135 -7.42 -19.62 4.28
N ILE A 136 -8.64 -19.57 4.82
CA ILE A 136 -9.83 -19.14 4.05
C ILE A 136 -9.78 -17.66 3.69
N THR A 137 -9.18 -16.85 4.56
CA THR A 137 -9.17 -15.38 4.43
C THR A 137 -7.84 -14.86 3.88
N GLU A 138 -6.86 -15.73 3.61
CA GLU A 138 -5.58 -15.35 3.06
C GLU A 138 -5.74 -14.65 1.70
N ALA A 139 -5.09 -13.50 1.57
CA ALA A 139 -4.96 -12.78 0.33
C ALA A 139 -3.96 -13.51 -0.56
N TYR A 140 -4.47 -14.26 -1.54
CA TYR A 140 -3.66 -15.07 -2.44
C TYR A 140 -2.55 -14.25 -3.10
N GLY A 141 -1.35 -14.83 -3.19
CA GLY A 141 -0.27 -14.30 -4.01
C GLY A 141 0.26 -12.94 -3.54
N TRP A 142 0.07 -12.56 -2.27
CA TRP A 142 0.69 -11.38 -1.67
C TRP A 142 1.44 -11.72 -0.39
N ARG A 143 2.60 -11.09 -0.20
CA ARG A 143 3.37 -11.14 1.06
C ARG A 143 3.98 -9.79 1.38
N GLY A 144 4.03 -9.48 2.68
CA GLY A 144 4.73 -8.33 3.23
C GLY A 144 5.82 -8.76 4.19
N ILE A 145 6.95 -8.06 4.21
CA ILE A 145 8.04 -8.30 5.17
C ILE A 145 7.81 -7.48 6.43
N ALA A 146 7.97 -8.11 7.59
CA ALA A 146 7.92 -7.52 8.91
C ALA A 146 9.25 -7.71 9.65
N SER A 147 9.63 -6.71 10.45
CA SER A 147 10.67 -6.84 11.46
C SER A 147 10.15 -7.64 12.65
N THR A 148 10.97 -8.57 13.15
CA THR A 148 10.72 -9.28 14.41
C THR A 148 11.33 -8.56 15.61
N SER A 149 11.98 -7.41 15.40
CA SER A 149 12.58 -6.61 16.47
C SER A 149 11.53 -5.78 17.22
N GLU A 150 11.69 -5.67 18.54
CA GLU A 150 10.88 -4.77 19.36
C GLU A 150 11.13 -3.29 19.03
N ARG A 151 12.35 -2.95 18.59
CA ARG A 151 12.72 -1.57 18.25
C ARG A 151 11.96 -1.09 17.01
N ALA A 152 11.31 0.07 17.12
CA ALA A 152 10.72 0.74 15.96
C ALA A 152 11.83 1.39 15.13
N MET A 153 11.82 1.10 13.84
CA MET A 153 12.79 1.65 12.88
C MET A 153 12.00 2.23 11.71
N THR A 154 12.43 3.39 11.24
CA THR A 154 11.97 3.88 9.93
C THR A 154 12.63 3.07 8.83
N THR A 155 12.04 3.05 7.64
CA THR A 155 12.63 2.36 6.48
C THR A 155 14.03 2.90 6.14
N ALA A 156 14.28 4.19 6.40
CA ALA A 156 15.59 4.82 6.26
C ALA A 156 16.68 4.17 7.14
N GLU A 157 16.30 3.54 8.26
CA GLU A 157 17.20 2.97 9.26
C GLU A 157 17.37 1.45 9.14
N VAL A 158 16.56 0.78 8.30
CA VAL A 158 16.60 -0.67 8.14
C VAL A 158 17.90 -1.08 7.44
N PRO A 159 18.78 -1.88 8.08
CA PRO A 159 20.03 -2.30 7.44
C PRO A 159 19.77 -3.27 6.29
N THR A 160 20.32 -2.97 5.10
CA THR A 160 20.16 -3.84 3.91
C THR A 160 20.65 -5.25 4.20
N SER A 161 21.82 -5.39 4.84
CA SER A 161 22.43 -6.68 5.13
C SER A 161 21.54 -7.60 5.97
N ALA A 162 20.73 -7.03 6.86
CA ALA A 162 19.84 -7.77 7.74
C ALA A 162 18.53 -8.19 7.03
N VAL A 163 17.92 -7.30 6.24
CA VAL A 163 16.64 -7.58 5.56
C VAL A 163 16.80 -8.32 4.23
N PHE A 164 17.94 -8.17 3.55
CA PHE A 164 18.12 -8.66 2.18
C PHE A 164 17.89 -10.17 2.00
N PRO A 165 18.32 -11.08 2.90
CA PRO A 165 18.01 -12.51 2.74
C PRO A 165 16.50 -12.79 2.69
N CYS A 166 15.71 -12.10 3.51
CA CYS A 166 14.26 -12.22 3.51
C CYS A 166 13.66 -11.58 2.24
N LEU A 167 14.15 -10.39 1.86
CA LEU A 167 13.79 -9.68 0.63
C LEU A 167 13.98 -10.54 -0.62
N GLN A 168 15.15 -11.13 -0.78
CA GLN A 168 15.51 -11.96 -1.93
C GLN A 168 14.65 -13.22 -2.00
N ARG A 169 14.47 -13.94 -0.88
CA ARG A 169 13.60 -15.12 -0.83
C ARG A 169 12.15 -14.78 -1.17
N THR A 170 11.64 -13.66 -0.68
CA THR A 170 10.25 -13.24 -0.94
C THR A 170 10.07 -12.80 -2.39
N PHE A 171 11.06 -12.12 -2.96
CA PHE A 171 11.05 -11.78 -4.38
C PHE A 171 11.09 -13.04 -5.25
N GLN A 172 11.93 -14.03 -4.89
CA GLN A 172 11.99 -15.30 -5.61
C GLN A 172 10.66 -16.03 -5.56
N TRP A 173 10.04 -16.11 -4.37
CA TRP A 173 8.71 -16.68 -4.21
C TRP A 173 7.66 -16.03 -5.13
N ALA A 174 7.64 -14.70 -5.23
CA ALA A 174 6.67 -14.00 -6.07
C ALA A 174 6.89 -14.28 -7.58
N LEU A 175 8.16 -14.37 -7.99
CA LEU A 175 8.53 -14.72 -9.36
C LEU A 175 8.21 -16.18 -9.69
N ASP A 176 8.53 -17.11 -8.80
CA ASP A 176 8.25 -18.55 -8.97
C ASP A 176 6.75 -18.79 -9.07
N LEU A 177 5.95 -18.12 -8.22
CA LEU A 177 4.50 -18.23 -8.27
C LEU A 177 3.94 -17.66 -9.58
N THR A 178 4.51 -16.57 -10.08
CA THR A 178 4.13 -15.95 -11.36
C THR A 178 4.50 -16.81 -12.57
N ALA A 179 5.76 -17.27 -12.65
CA ALA A 179 6.21 -18.17 -13.70
C ALA A 179 5.47 -19.52 -13.65
N GLY A 180 5.09 -19.92 -12.43
CA GLY A 180 4.28 -21.09 -12.13
C GLY A 180 2.94 -21.11 -12.85
N CYS A 181 2.36 -19.93 -13.12
CA CYS A 181 1.10 -19.79 -13.83
C CYS A 181 1.20 -20.07 -15.34
N MET A 182 2.39 -20.24 -15.93
CA MET A 182 2.48 -20.53 -17.38
C MET A 182 2.19 -22.01 -17.68
N CYS A 183 1.23 -22.27 -18.57
CA CYS A 183 0.87 -23.64 -18.96
C CYS A 183 1.88 -24.31 -19.88
N LEU A 184 2.34 -23.58 -20.90
CA LEU A 184 3.12 -24.16 -21.98
C LEU A 184 4.60 -24.27 -21.57
N PRO A 185 5.28 -25.41 -21.78
CA PRO A 185 6.68 -25.58 -21.35
C PRO A 185 7.62 -24.51 -21.87
N GLU A 186 7.46 -24.08 -23.13
CA GLU A 186 8.29 -23.01 -23.72
C GLU A 186 8.03 -21.64 -23.06
N GLU A 187 6.77 -21.35 -22.71
CA GLU A 187 6.40 -20.09 -22.02
C GLU A 187 6.88 -20.09 -20.57
N ARG A 188 6.82 -21.25 -19.92
CA ARG A 188 7.36 -21.47 -18.58
C ARG A 188 8.86 -21.27 -18.57
N GLN A 189 9.60 -21.89 -19.50
CA GLN A 189 11.04 -21.67 -19.63
C GLN A 189 11.38 -20.18 -19.83
N ARG A 190 10.68 -19.48 -20.73
CA ARG A 190 10.92 -18.04 -20.94
C ARG A 190 10.61 -17.20 -19.69
N SER A 191 9.57 -17.58 -18.95
CA SER A 191 9.22 -16.93 -17.67
C SER A 191 10.25 -17.20 -16.59
N ASP A 192 10.77 -18.43 -16.49
CA ASP A 192 11.86 -18.79 -15.57
C ASP A 192 13.14 -18.01 -15.90
N GLU A 193 13.48 -17.88 -17.19
CA GLU A 193 14.61 -17.04 -17.63
C GLU A 193 14.40 -15.56 -17.30
N ALA A 194 13.16 -15.05 -17.43
CA ALA A 194 12.83 -13.67 -17.04
C ALA A 194 12.92 -13.46 -15.52
N ALA A 195 12.43 -14.42 -14.73
CA ALA A 195 12.55 -14.43 -13.28
C ALA A 195 14.02 -14.43 -12.86
N ALA A 196 14.86 -15.28 -13.46
CA ALA A 196 16.29 -15.33 -13.20
C ALA A 196 16.98 -13.98 -13.50
N ARG A 197 16.64 -13.32 -14.62
CA ARG A 197 17.17 -11.98 -14.95
C ARG A 197 16.79 -10.91 -13.92
N LEU A 198 15.56 -10.95 -13.41
CA LEU A 198 15.11 -10.00 -12.39
C LEU A 198 15.80 -10.25 -11.04
N GLN A 199 16.04 -11.51 -10.69
CA GLN A 199 16.82 -11.88 -9.50
C GLN A 199 18.28 -11.43 -9.61
N GLU A 200 18.91 -11.69 -10.75
CA GLU A 200 20.26 -11.24 -11.04
C GLU A 200 20.36 -9.71 -10.99
N LEU A 201 19.36 -9.00 -11.51
CA LEU A 201 19.28 -7.54 -11.41
C LEU A 201 19.30 -7.09 -9.94
N LEU A 202 18.49 -7.68 -9.07
CA LEU A 202 18.45 -7.34 -7.65
C LEU A 202 19.83 -7.55 -6.97
N CYS A 203 20.47 -8.69 -7.23
CA CYS A 203 21.80 -9.00 -6.69
C CYS A 203 22.88 -8.03 -7.21
N ARG A 204 22.94 -7.83 -8.53
CA ARG A 204 23.89 -6.92 -9.18
C ARG A 204 23.75 -5.49 -8.69
N VAL A 205 22.51 -5.01 -8.53
CA VAL A 205 22.26 -3.65 -8.01
C VAL A 205 22.74 -3.53 -6.58
N ARG A 206 22.52 -4.54 -5.73
CA ARG A 206 23.03 -4.55 -4.36
C ARG A 206 24.56 -4.48 -4.34
N GLU A 207 25.24 -5.30 -5.15
CA GLU A 207 26.70 -5.34 -5.23
C GLU A 207 27.27 -3.99 -5.69
N ARG A 208 26.78 -3.48 -6.83
CA ARG A 208 27.20 -2.18 -7.37
C ARG A 208 27.01 -1.06 -6.37
N CYS A 209 25.87 -1.03 -5.67
CA CYS A 209 25.62 0.02 -4.69
C CYS A 209 26.53 -0.09 -3.46
N HIS A 210 27.02 -1.28 -3.11
CA HIS A 210 28.05 -1.42 -2.09
C HIS A 210 29.46 -1.00 -2.57
N GLU A 211 29.80 -1.19 -3.85
CA GLU A 211 31.16 -1.02 -4.40
C GLU A 211 31.57 0.44 -4.71
N GLU A 212 30.63 1.37 -4.92
CA GLU A 212 30.91 2.80 -5.21
C GLU A 212 31.60 3.58 -4.04
N ARG A 213 32.23 2.86 -3.10
CA ARG A 213 32.83 3.35 -1.84
C ARG A 213 34.23 3.97 -1.98
N ASP A 214 34.92 3.82 -3.11
CA ASP A 214 36.29 4.35 -3.27
C ASP A 214 36.36 5.79 -3.82
N GLY A 215 35.25 6.53 -3.94
CA GLY A 215 35.34 7.86 -4.57
C GLY A 215 34.26 8.92 -4.38
N ARG A 216 33.09 8.64 -3.77
CA ARG A 216 31.98 9.56 -3.36
C ARG A 216 30.61 9.05 -3.85
N ARG A 217 29.98 8.15 -3.09
CA ARG A 217 28.54 8.06 -2.79
C ARG A 217 28.32 6.84 -1.90
N ALA A 218 27.71 7.03 -0.74
CA ALA A 218 27.42 5.94 0.20
C ALA A 218 26.22 5.13 -0.32
N GLY A 219 26.44 3.90 -0.80
CA GLY A 219 25.38 3.08 -1.37
C GLY A 219 25.11 1.79 -0.57
N ALA A 220 23.82 1.56 -0.29
CA ALA A 220 23.20 0.36 0.25
C ALA A 220 23.51 -0.10 1.70
N GLU A 221 23.95 0.76 2.63
CA GLU A 221 23.91 0.38 4.07
C GLU A 221 22.47 0.20 4.57
N THR A 222 21.51 0.92 3.99
CA THR A 222 20.10 0.89 4.37
C THR A 222 19.19 0.49 3.21
N LEU A 223 18.02 -0.07 3.54
CA LEU A 223 17.03 -0.54 2.58
C LEU A 223 16.59 0.58 1.62
N ALA A 224 16.41 1.80 2.14
CA ALA A 224 16.09 2.96 1.32
C ALA A 224 17.15 3.24 0.25
N ALA A 225 18.43 3.07 0.58
CA ALA A 225 19.53 3.25 -0.37
C ALA A 225 19.55 2.15 -1.45
N LEU A 226 19.28 0.89 -1.08
CA LEU A 226 19.12 -0.17 -2.07
C LEU A 226 17.97 0.14 -3.03
N TYR A 227 16.84 0.62 -2.51
CA TYR A 227 15.67 0.95 -3.32
C TYR A 227 15.89 2.13 -4.27
N GLU A 228 16.63 3.16 -3.86
CA GLU A 228 17.01 4.24 -4.77
C GLU A 228 17.84 3.75 -5.96
N CYS A 229 18.75 2.81 -5.71
CA CYS A 229 19.54 2.20 -6.77
C CYS A 229 18.71 1.29 -7.70
N LEU A 230 17.73 0.58 -7.11
CA LEU A 230 16.96 -0.44 -7.81
C LEU A 230 15.84 0.16 -8.67
N LEU A 231 15.21 1.23 -8.20
CA LEU A 231 14.01 1.78 -8.83
C LEU A 231 14.23 2.21 -10.30
N PRO A 232 15.31 2.92 -10.69
CA PRO A 232 15.58 3.24 -12.10
C PRO A 232 15.69 1.99 -12.98
N GLU A 233 16.35 0.95 -12.50
CA GLU A 233 16.58 -0.27 -13.26
C GLU A 233 15.25 -1.03 -13.49
N LEU A 234 14.39 -1.08 -12.48
CA LEU A 234 13.04 -1.65 -12.61
C LEU A 234 12.16 -0.81 -13.53
N GLN A 235 12.25 0.52 -13.48
CA GLN A 235 11.52 1.40 -14.39
C GLN A 235 11.93 1.16 -15.85
N VAL A 236 13.23 1.01 -16.13
CA VAL A 236 13.72 0.67 -17.46
C VAL A 236 13.25 -0.72 -17.88
N ALA A 237 13.32 -1.71 -16.99
CA ALA A 237 12.86 -3.07 -17.29
C ALA A 237 11.36 -3.13 -17.65
N VAL A 238 10.53 -2.31 -17.00
CA VAL A 238 9.07 -2.31 -17.18
C VAL A 238 8.59 -1.37 -18.29
N ALA A 239 9.11 -0.14 -18.34
CA ALA A 239 8.60 0.93 -19.20
C ALA A 239 9.58 1.34 -20.32
N GLY A 240 10.81 0.82 -20.30
CA GLY A 240 11.89 1.23 -21.21
C GLY A 240 12.41 2.65 -20.97
N VAL A 241 11.97 3.30 -19.89
CA VAL A 241 12.33 4.68 -19.54
C VAL A 241 12.48 4.80 -18.02
N ALA A 242 13.44 5.59 -17.58
CA ALA A 242 13.64 5.90 -16.17
C ALA A 242 13.07 7.28 -15.82
N SER A 243 12.80 7.47 -14.53
CA SER A 243 12.54 8.79 -13.94
C SER A 243 13.70 9.77 -14.14
N SER A 244 13.38 11.06 -14.16
CA SER A 244 14.34 12.15 -14.35
C SER A 244 15.30 12.28 -13.16
N SER A 245 14.80 11.97 -11.96
CA SER A 245 15.59 11.95 -10.73
C SER A 245 15.00 10.96 -9.71
N ILE A 246 15.88 10.49 -8.84
CA ILE A 246 15.55 9.66 -7.69
C ILE A 246 15.75 10.44 -6.40
N THR A 247 14.87 10.24 -5.43
CA THR A 247 14.97 10.86 -4.11
C THR A 247 14.49 9.93 -2.99
N ARG A 248 14.67 10.36 -1.74
CA ARG A 248 14.03 9.81 -0.54
C ARG A 248 13.10 10.84 0.06
N THR A 249 12.06 10.37 0.76
CA THR A 249 11.24 11.29 1.58
C THR A 249 12.08 12.04 2.62
N SER A 250 13.06 11.39 3.25
CA SER A 250 13.97 12.01 4.22
C SER A 250 14.77 13.16 3.61
N SER A 251 15.28 12.99 2.38
CA SER A 251 16.01 14.03 1.66
C SER A 251 15.08 15.13 1.14
N LEU A 252 13.93 14.76 0.57
CA LEU A 252 12.96 15.70 0.02
C LEU A 252 12.34 16.59 1.11
N LEU A 253 12.18 16.03 2.31
CA LEU A 253 11.61 16.69 3.48
C LEU A 253 12.67 17.12 4.50
N ARG A 254 13.95 17.17 4.12
CA ARG A 254 15.03 17.69 4.97
C ARG A 254 14.61 19.05 5.49
N PHE A 255 14.56 19.18 6.82
CA PHE A 255 14.03 20.36 7.49
C PHE A 255 15.13 21.06 8.26
N ALA A 256 15.63 22.15 7.68
CA ALA A 256 16.71 22.97 8.19
C ALA A 256 16.47 24.43 7.80
N PRO A 257 17.16 25.42 8.41
CA PRO A 257 16.96 26.83 8.10
C PRO A 257 17.05 27.14 6.59
N ASP A 258 17.99 26.50 5.88
CA ASP A 258 18.23 26.69 4.45
C ASP A 258 17.14 26.05 3.55
N THR A 259 16.40 25.06 4.04
CA THR A 259 15.29 24.42 3.30
C THR A 259 13.91 24.86 3.76
N SER A 260 13.81 25.51 4.93
CA SER A 260 12.55 25.89 5.58
C SER A 260 11.63 26.77 4.71
N ALA A 261 12.21 27.53 3.78
CA ALA A 261 11.49 28.40 2.85
C ALA A 261 10.90 27.67 1.62
N LEU A 262 11.21 26.37 1.42
CA LEU A 262 10.71 25.62 0.27
C LEU A 262 9.17 25.56 0.26
N PRO A 263 8.52 25.57 -0.93
CA PRO A 263 7.05 25.61 -1.03
C PRO A 263 6.34 24.53 -0.22
N ARG A 264 6.94 23.33 -0.13
CA ARG A 264 6.39 22.19 0.60
C ARG A 264 6.18 22.41 2.09
N PHE A 265 6.94 23.30 2.72
CA PHE A 265 6.80 23.59 4.16
C PHE A 265 5.81 24.71 4.47
N ARG A 266 5.28 25.40 3.46
CA ARG A 266 4.35 26.54 3.68
C ARG A 266 3.06 26.17 4.40
N ILE A 267 2.60 24.91 4.32
CA ILE A 267 1.42 24.51 5.08
C ILE A 267 1.68 24.50 6.60
N LEU A 268 2.91 24.25 7.05
CA LEU A 268 3.27 24.31 8.46
C LEU A 268 3.02 25.71 9.03
N ASP A 269 3.31 26.76 8.25
CA ASP A 269 3.09 28.15 8.64
C ASP A 269 1.66 28.40 9.10
N LEU A 270 0.67 27.76 8.46
CA LEU A 270 -0.74 27.90 8.83
C LEU A 270 -1.03 27.47 10.26
N PHE A 271 -0.25 26.51 10.79
CA PHE A 271 -0.39 25.97 12.14
C PHE A 271 0.50 26.67 13.17
N LEU A 272 1.51 27.42 12.74
CA LEU A 272 2.42 28.17 13.61
C LEU A 272 2.00 29.64 13.78
N ASN A 273 1.54 30.27 12.70
CA ASN A 273 1.16 31.67 12.69
C ASN A 273 -0.07 31.90 13.58
N PRO A 274 0.01 32.75 14.62
CA PRO A 274 -1.11 33.01 15.54
C PRO A 274 -2.40 33.48 14.86
N GLN A 275 -2.30 34.14 13.70
CA GLN A 275 -3.45 34.65 12.94
C GLN A 275 -4.24 33.53 12.24
N THR A 276 -3.60 32.41 11.90
CA THR A 276 -4.22 31.31 11.15
C THR A 276 -4.32 30.00 11.92
N ALA A 277 -3.52 29.81 12.98
CA ALA A 277 -3.36 28.54 13.68
C ALA A 277 -4.67 27.94 14.19
N GLU A 278 -5.57 28.77 14.73
CA GLU A 278 -6.89 28.31 15.19
C GLU A 278 -7.77 27.80 14.03
N ALA A 279 -7.80 28.52 12.91
CA ALA A 279 -8.58 28.13 11.74
C ALA A 279 -8.00 26.85 11.10
N ALA A 280 -6.68 26.76 10.99
CA ALA A 280 -6.00 25.58 10.43
C ALA A 280 -6.23 24.31 11.26
N ARG A 281 -6.18 24.42 12.60
CA ARG A 281 -6.48 23.30 13.51
C ARG A 281 -7.92 22.82 13.36
N ARG A 282 -8.90 23.74 13.34
CA ARG A 282 -10.30 23.38 13.10
C ARG A 282 -10.52 22.70 11.74
N ALA A 283 -9.90 23.23 10.69
CA ALA A 283 -10.00 22.66 9.35
C ALA A 283 -9.43 21.24 9.28
N TYR A 284 -8.30 20.99 9.96
CA TYR A 284 -7.73 19.65 10.08
C TYR A 284 -8.67 18.71 10.84
N ASP A 285 -9.10 19.10 12.05
CA ASP A 285 -9.91 18.24 12.93
C ASP A 285 -11.25 17.89 12.31
N SER A 286 -11.93 18.86 11.69
CA SER A 286 -13.16 18.61 10.94
C SER A 286 -12.92 17.66 9.77
N ALA A 287 -11.82 17.80 9.04
CA ALA A 287 -11.52 16.97 7.88
C ALA A 287 -11.27 15.49 8.23
N VAL A 288 -10.74 15.22 9.42
CA VAL A 288 -10.46 13.86 9.91
C VAL A 288 -11.56 13.29 10.80
N HIS A 289 -12.52 14.11 11.24
CA HIS A 289 -13.63 13.67 12.08
C HIS A 289 -14.42 12.52 11.45
N GLY A 290 -14.62 11.44 12.21
CA GLY A 290 -15.34 10.24 11.75
C GLY A 290 -14.54 9.35 10.79
N THR A 291 -13.25 9.63 10.58
CA THR A 291 -12.34 8.75 9.84
C THR A 291 -11.48 7.93 10.80
N GLN A 292 -10.65 7.03 10.28
CA GLN A 292 -9.62 6.31 11.07
C GLN A 292 -8.45 7.21 11.49
N THR A 293 -8.40 8.46 11.01
CA THR A 293 -7.35 9.43 11.37
C THR A 293 -7.75 10.19 12.63
N TYR A 294 -6.83 10.31 13.57
CA TYR A 294 -7.08 11.04 14.82
C TYR A 294 -7.07 12.57 14.64
N THR A 295 -7.97 13.22 15.39
CA THR A 295 -7.96 14.66 15.66
C THR A 295 -6.77 15.05 16.55
N LEU A 296 -6.39 16.33 16.53
CA LEU A 296 -5.16 16.81 17.17
C LEU A 296 -5.16 16.64 18.70
N ASP A 297 -6.33 16.70 19.34
CA ASP A 297 -6.48 16.50 20.79
C ASP A 297 -5.98 15.14 21.26
N LYS A 298 -6.04 14.11 20.39
CA LYS A 298 -5.55 12.76 20.70
C LYS A 298 -4.03 12.67 20.84
N PHE A 299 -3.30 13.62 20.27
CA PHE A 299 -1.84 13.69 20.36
C PHE A 299 -1.36 14.55 21.54
N GLY A 300 -2.30 15.12 22.32
CA GLY A 300 -2.04 15.92 23.50
C GLY A 300 -1.91 17.42 23.22
N THR A 301 -1.86 18.21 24.30
CA THR A 301 -1.83 19.68 24.22
C THR A 301 -0.67 20.17 23.38
N GLY A 302 -0.95 21.14 22.50
CA GLY A 302 0.02 21.77 21.61
C GLY A 302 0.32 20.98 20.34
N ALA A 303 -0.35 19.85 20.09
CA ALA A 303 -0.09 19.06 18.90
C ALA A 303 -0.40 19.82 17.60
N ILE A 304 0.49 19.64 16.63
CA ILE A 304 0.29 20.05 15.24
C ILE A 304 0.35 18.81 14.33
N PRO A 305 -0.26 18.83 13.14
CA PRO A 305 -0.35 17.65 12.27
C PRO A 305 0.93 17.37 11.49
N PHE A 306 2.07 17.38 12.19
CA PHE A 306 3.40 17.12 11.66
C PHE A 306 4.17 16.20 12.59
N ASP A 307 5.03 15.39 12.00
CA ASP A 307 6.04 14.58 12.67
C ASP A 307 7.43 15.14 12.36
N LEU A 308 8.35 14.93 13.30
CA LEU A 308 9.78 15.00 13.04
C LEU A 308 10.33 13.57 12.99
N VAL A 309 11.10 13.28 11.94
CA VAL A 309 11.97 12.11 11.87
C VAL A 309 13.35 12.54 12.30
N ILE A 310 13.82 11.97 13.41
CA ILE A 310 15.12 12.26 14.01
C ILE A 310 15.97 11.00 13.86
N PRO A 311 17.07 11.04 13.08
CA PRO A 311 17.94 9.88 12.87
C PRO A 311 18.35 9.22 14.19
N GLY A 312 18.14 7.90 14.28
CA GLY A 312 18.49 7.10 15.45
C GLY A 312 17.48 7.17 16.61
N ARG A 313 16.57 8.15 16.63
CA ARG A 313 15.52 8.30 17.65
C ARG A 313 14.11 7.97 17.13
N GLY A 314 13.92 7.95 15.82
CA GLY A 314 12.66 7.58 15.17
C GLY A 314 11.79 8.77 14.77
N ARG A 315 10.51 8.49 14.53
CA ARG A 315 9.49 9.44 14.05
C ARG A 315 8.49 9.77 15.15
N GLY A 316 8.19 11.05 15.37
CA GLY A 316 7.28 11.44 16.45
C GLY A 316 6.49 12.73 16.21
N THR A 317 5.32 12.80 16.84
CA THR A 317 4.41 13.95 16.71
C THR A 317 4.98 15.19 17.35
N ILE A 318 4.95 16.31 16.63
CA ILE A 318 5.33 17.60 17.18
C ILE A 318 4.21 18.14 18.06
N ARG A 319 4.59 18.53 19.28
CA ARG A 319 3.77 19.33 20.19
C ARG A 319 4.54 20.60 20.52
N LEU A 320 3.86 21.71 20.37
CA LEU A 320 4.44 23.03 20.56
C LEU A 320 3.64 23.82 21.59
N THR A 321 4.35 24.35 22.58
CA THR A 321 3.85 25.31 23.57
C THR A 321 4.77 26.52 23.57
N PRO A 322 4.41 27.64 24.23
CA PRO A 322 5.27 28.83 24.24
C PRO A 322 6.69 28.59 24.77
N ASN A 323 6.90 27.58 25.62
CA ASN A 323 8.18 27.37 26.31
C ASN A 323 8.82 25.99 26.01
N VAL A 324 8.12 25.09 25.34
CA VAL A 324 8.59 23.71 25.12
C VAL A 324 8.13 23.19 23.76
N LEU A 325 9.09 22.62 23.03
CA LEU A 325 8.88 21.73 21.89
C LEU A 325 9.03 20.29 22.37
N VAL A 326 8.04 19.45 22.10
CA VAL A 326 8.09 18.00 22.37
C VAL A 326 7.94 17.24 21.06
N VAL A 327 8.81 16.26 20.83
CA VAL A 327 8.67 15.30 19.72
C VAL A 327 8.35 13.93 20.32
N MET A 328 7.15 13.43 20.04
CA MET A 328 6.61 12.18 20.59
C MET A 328 7.15 10.95 19.84
N THR A 329 8.48 10.77 19.84
CA THR A 329 9.17 9.53 19.42
C THR A 329 8.91 8.39 20.44
N PRO A 330 9.32 7.14 20.17
CA PRO A 330 9.22 6.04 21.15
C PRO A 330 9.78 6.43 22.53
N GLU A 331 10.89 7.18 22.54
CA GLU A 331 11.37 7.92 23.70
C GLU A 331 11.17 9.42 23.44
N PRO A 332 10.19 10.09 24.10
CA PRO A 332 9.88 11.48 23.80
C PRO A 332 11.06 12.43 24.02
N VAL A 333 11.28 13.33 23.06
CA VAL A 333 12.34 14.34 23.13
C VAL A 333 11.75 15.68 23.55
N PHE A 334 12.32 16.30 24.57
CA PHE A 334 11.90 17.61 25.11
C PHE A 334 12.98 18.66 24.84
N ILE A 335 12.57 19.81 24.30
CA ILE A 335 13.43 20.95 24.02
C ILE A 335 12.80 22.18 24.67
N ASN A 336 13.53 22.82 25.59
CA ASN A 336 13.13 24.12 26.14
C ASN A 336 13.32 25.19 25.08
N LEU A 337 12.32 26.07 24.95
CA LEU A 337 12.30 27.19 24.02
C LEU A 337 12.55 28.48 24.78
N ASP A 338 13.26 29.41 24.14
CA ASP A 338 13.49 30.75 24.67
C ASP A 338 12.25 31.66 24.49
N GLY A 339 11.26 31.20 23.72
CA GLY A 339 9.99 31.88 23.44
C GLY A 339 9.12 31.09 22.46
N PRO A 340 7.91 31.59 22.14
CA PRO A 340 7.00 30.92 21.22
C PRO A 340 7.59 30.81 19.82
N VAL A 341 7.34 29.68 19.16
CA VAL A 341 7.72 29.44 17.76
C VAL A 341 6.51 29.77 16.88
N GLU A 342 6.60 30.87 16.13
CA GLU A 342 5.49 31.41 15.34
C GLU A 342 5.75 31.33 13.83
N SER A 343 6.93 30.87 13.41
CA SER A 343 7.30 30.72 12.00
C SER A 343 7.98 29.40 11.70
N VAL A 344 7.90 28.98 10.43
CA VAL A 344 8.56 27.76 9.93
C VAL A 344 10.09 27.84 10.11
N HIS A 345 10.67 29.02 9.89
CA HIS A 345 12.11 29.25 10.04
C HIS A 345 12.55 29.12 11.50
N ASP A 346 11.77 29.62 12.46
CA ASP A 346 12.08 29.49 13.89
C ASP A 346 12.08 28.03 14.33
N LEU A 347 11.08 27.25 13.89
CA LEU A 347 11.03 25.82 14.17
C LEU A 347 12.24 25.10 13.57
N ALA A 348 12.58 25.41 12.32
CA ALA A 348 13.73 24.81 11.64
C ALA A 348 15.06 25.10 12.34
N ARG A 349 15.23 26.33 12.85
CA ARG A 349 16.41 26.74 13.63
C ARG A 349 16.51 25.95 14.93
N VAL A 350 15.43 25.86 15.70
CA VAL A 350 15.39 25.08 16.95
C VAL A 350 15.72 23.60 16.70
N CYS A 351 15.14 23.01 15.65
CA CYS A 351 15.43 21.62 15.28
C CYS A 351 16.90 21.43 14.90
N ALA A 352 17.44 22.29 14.03
CA ALA A 352 18.83 22.18 13.60
C ALA A 352 19.83 22.35 14.75
N GLU A 353 19.61 23.30 15.65
CA GLU A 353 20.49 23.57 16.80
C GLU A 353 20.47 22.44 17.85
N ARG A 354 19.31 21.80 18.07
CA ARG A 354 19.11 20.86 19.19
C ARG A 354 19.10 19.40 18.78
N LEU A 355 18.73 19.10 17.55
CA LEU A 355 18.55 17.74 17.03
C LEU A 355 19.47 17.41 15.84
N GLY A 356 20.02 18.42 15.18
CA GLY A 356 20.80 18.25 13.96
C GLY A 356 19.92 18.04 12.73
N GLU A 357 20.34 17.17 11.82
CA GLU A 357 19.60 16.88 10.60
C GLU A 357 18.31 16.10 10.92
N CYS A 358 17.16 16.61 10.47
CA CYS A 358 15.85 15.99 10.64
C CYS A 358 15.02 16.14 9.36
N ALA A 359 13.97 15.33 9.25
CA ALA A 359 12.94 15.50 8.22
C ALA A 359 11.59 15.86 8.85
N LEU A 360 10.91 16.86 8.28
CA LEU A 360 9.57 17.28 8.71
C LEU A 360 8.52 16.62 7.81
N VAL A 361 7.67 15.79 8.40
CA VAL A 361 6.70 14.98 7.65
C VAL A 361 5.29 15.38 8.08
N GLY A 362 4.41 15.69 7.12
CA GLY A 362 3.00 15.91 7.41
C GLY A 362 2.32 14.62 7.87
N LYS A 363 1.39 14.71 8.81
CA LYS A 363 0.52 13.58 9.16
C LYS A 363 -0.65 13.48 8.22
N ALA A 364 -0.93 12.26 7.75
CA ALA A 364 -2.12 11.93 6.98
C ALA A 364 -2.38 12.95 5.85
N ILE A 365 -3.39 13.80 6.03
CA ILE A 365 -3.85 14.77 5.03
C ILE A 365 -2.88 15.95 4.79
N THR A 366 -2.03 16.30 5.75
CA THR A 366 -1.10 17.44 5.56
C THR A 366 0.09 17.07 4.69
N LEU A 367 0.52 15.80 4.64
CA LEU A 367 1.61 15.35 3.76
C LEU A 367 1.29 15.57 2.29
N ILE A 368 0.07 15.23 1.88
CA ILE A 368 -0.41 15.43 0.50
C ILE A 368 -0.39 16.92 0.18
N SER A 369 -0.82 17.75 1.13
CA SER A 369 -0.80 19.19 0.96
C SER A 369 0.62 19.74 0.84
N MET A 370 1.58 19.24 1.63
CA MET A 370 2.99 19.62 1.53
C MET A 370 3.53 19.38 0.12
N PHE A 371 3.37 18.17 -0.42
CA PHE A 371 3.90 17.86 -1.74
C PHE A 371 3.15 18.55 -2.87
N ALA A 372 1.82 18.69 -2.77
CA ALA A 372 1.02 19.36 -3.78
C ALA A 372 1.33 20.86 -3.90
N ARG A 373 2.09 21.47 -2.97
CA ARG A 373 2.61 22.84 -3.13
C ARG A 373 3.66 22.99 -4.22
N GLU A 374 4.30 21.89 -4.61
CA GLU A 374 5.45 21.92 -5.51
C GLU A 374 5.31 20.94 -6.67
N PHE A 375 4.72 19.79 -6.43
CA PHE A 375 4.62 18.70 -7.40
C PHE A 375 3.19 18.38 -7.78
N VAL A 376 3.02 17.71 -8.91
CA VAL A 376 1.81 16.95 -9.21
C VAL A 376 2.02 15.55 -8.65
N PHE A 377 1.22 15.16 -7.66
CA PHE A 377 1.42 13.87 -7.02
C PHE A 377 0.79 12.75 -7.85
N ALA A 378 1.57 11.72 -8.20
CA ALA A 378 1.18 10.59 -9.02
C ALA A 378 0.86 9.37 -8.14
N PHE A 379 -0.43 9.09 -8.00
CA PHE A 379 -0.94 7.96 -7.22
C PHE A 379 -1.59 6.93 -8.13
N HIS A 380 -1.54 5.66 -7.74
CA HIS A 380 -2.51 4.69 -8.27
C HIS A 380 -3.94 5.07 -7.86
N GLU A 381 -4.94 4.63 -8.62
CA GLU A 381 -6.35 5.05 -8.54
C GLU A 381 -6.87 5.05 -7.10
N ASN A 382 -6.61 3.98 -6.37
CA ASN A 382 -7.08 3.76 -5.00
C ASN A 382 -6.04 4.06 -3.92
N ALA A 383 -4.83 4.50 -4.30
CA ALA A 383 -3.77 4.77 -3.32
C ALA A 383 -4.12 5.99 -2.44
N SER A 384 -3.69 5.96 -1.18
CA SER A 384 -3.95 7.00 -0.19
C SER A 384 -5.44 7.30 0.07
N MET A 385 -5.93 6.78 1.19
CA MET A 385 -7.28 7.06 1.72
C MET A 385 -7.49 8.53 2.12
N TYR A 386 -6.41 9.32 2.23
CA TYR A 386 -6.43 10.68 2.77
C TYR A 386 -6.80 11.76 1.76
N VAL A 387 -6.92 11.46 0.46
CA VAL A 387 -7.16 12.49 -0.57
C VAL A 387 -8.51 13.21 -0.39
N SER A 388 -9.57 12.48 -0.01
CA SER A 388 -10.90 13.08 0.24
C SER A 388 -10.87 14.02 1.45
N SER A 389 -10.28 13.59 2.56
CA SER A 389 -10.10 14.42 3.76
C SER A 389 -9.16 15.60 3.50
N THR A 390 -8.12 15.44 2.69
CA THR A 390 -7.24 16.56 2.28
C THR A 390 -8.02 17.62 1.53
N ARG A 391 -8.87 17.22 0.57
CA ARG A 391 -9.75 18.14 -0.15
C ARG A 391 -10.70 18.86 0.79
N LYS A 392 -11.29 18.14 1.76
CA LYS A 392 -12.18 18.75 2.76
C LYS A 392 -11.44 19.80 3.59
N MET A 393 -10.23 19.52 4.06
CA MET A 393 -9.39 20.48 4.78
C MET A 393 -9.11 21.73 3.94
N HIS A 394 -8.75 21.58 2.66
CA HIS A 394 -8.51 22.72 1.76
C HIS A 394 -9.76 23.58 1.55
N GLN A 395 -10.93 22.95 1.41
CA GLN A 395 -12.20 23.67 1.29
C GLN A 395 -12.52 24.48 2.55
N GLU A 396 -12.25 23.93 3.73
CA GLU A 396 -12.45 24.63 4.99
C GLU A 396 -11.45 25.77 5.22
N LEU A 397 -10.18 25.58 4.82
CA LEU A 397 -9.19 26.66 4.81
C LEU A 397 -9.63 27.82 3.91
N LEU A 398 -10.10 27.51 2.69
CA LEU A 398 -10.62 28.51 1.76
C LEU A 398 -11.85 29.24 2.32
N ALA A 399 -12.77 28.52 2.96
CA ALA A 399 -13.94 29.10 3.61
C ALA A 399 -13.57 30.03 4.79
N ALA A 400 -12.44 29.77 5.44
CA ALA A 400 -11.86 30.64 6.48
C ALA A 400 -11.05 31.81 5.91
N GLY A 401 -11.03 32.02 4.58
CA GLY A 401 -10.28 33.09 3.93
C GLY A 401 -8.78 32.82 3.80
N ILE A 402 -8.34 31.57 4.03
CA ILE A 402 -6.94 31.17 3.92
C ILE A 402 -6.71 30.55 2.54
N GLU A 403 -6.04 31.29 1.66
CA GLU A 403 -5.67 30.77 0.35
C GLU A 403 -4.55 29.74 0.43
N HIS A 404 -4.83 28.54 -0.07
CA HIS A 404 -3.86 27.44 -0.14
C HIS A 404 -3.80 26.83 -1.54
N LYS A 405 -3.06 27.48 -2.44
CA LYS A 405 -2.85 26.98 -3.82
C LYS A 405 -2.11 25.63 -3.81
N VAL A 406 -2.65 24.63 -4.48
CA VAL A 406 -2.03 23.31 -4.67
C VAL A 406 -2.16 22.87 -6.12
N ASN A 407 -1.21 22.05 -6.56
CA ASN A 407 -1.25 21.36 -7.83
C ASN A 407 -2.28 20.21 -7.80
N PRO A 408 -2.78 19.78 -8.98
CA PRO A 408 -3.64 18.61 -9.07
C PRO A 408 -2.89 17.32 -8.69
N ILE A 409 -3.68 16.28 -8.40
CA ILE A 409 -3.19 14.91 -8.22
C ILE A 409 -3.49 14.15 -9.52
N LEU A 410 -2.49 13.41 -10.00
CA LEU A 410 -2.65 12.47 -11.11
C LEU A 410 -3.01 11.09 -10.55
N ARG A 411 -4.18 10.56 -10.94
CA ARG A 411 -4.62 9.19 -10.62
C ARG A 411 -4.32 8.26 -11.79
N ILE A 412 -3.52 7.24 -11.54
CA ILE A 412 -3.08 6.24 -12.51
C ILE A 412 -3.89 4.97 -12.27
N ARG A 413 -4.59 4.52 -13.30
CA ARG A 413 -5.29 3.24 -13.26
C ARG A 413 -4.60 2.28 -14.20
N LEU A 414 -4.19 1.13 -13.67
CA LEU A 414 -3.68 0.02 -14.44
C LEU A 414 -4.82 -0.99 -14.61
N GLU A 415 -5.27 -1.19 -15.85
CA GLU A 415 -6.26 -2.23 -16.15
C GLU A 415 -5.55 -3.57 -16.38
N THR A 416 -4.91 -4.10 -15.34
CA THR A 416 -3.96 -5.22 -15.43
C THR A 416 -4.58 -6.49 -16.00
N TRP A 417 -5.82 -6.83 -15.60
CA TRP A 417 -6.53 -8.00 -16.14
C TRP A 417 -7.01 -7.80 -17.58
N ASP A 418 -7.36 -6.57 -17.97
CA ASP A 418 -7.77 -6.28 -19.35
C ASP A 418 -6.57 -6.25 -20.30
N ALA A 419 -5.41 -5.80 -19.82
CA ALA A 419 -4.16 -5.78 -20.57
C ALA A 419 -3.69 -7.18 -20.98
N LEU A 420 -4.20 -8.24 -20.34
CA LEU A 420 -3.94 -9.63 -20.75
C LEU A 420 -4.47 -9.94 -22.16
N ASP A 421 -5.42 -9.17 -22.72
CA ASP A 421 -5.93 -9.35 -24.09
C ASP A 421 -4.85 -9.13 -25.17
N ASP A 422 -3.80 -8.37 -24.84
CA ASP A 422 -2.68 -8.12 -25.74
C ASP A 422 -1.64 -9.26 -25.73
N THR A 423 -1.78 -10.23 -24.82
CA THR A 423 -0.86 -11.38 -24.71
C THR A 423 -1.45 -12.63 -25.37
N SER A 424 -0.60 -13.58 -25.73
CA SER A 424 -1.00 -14.87 -26.32
C SER A 424 -0.81 -16.06 -25.39
N HIS A 425 -0.52 -15.79 -24.11
CA HIS A 425 -0.14 -16.81 -23.14
C HIS A 425 -1.32 -17.65 -22.68
N TRP A 426 -1.02 -18.87 -22.25
CA TRP A 426 -1.96 -19.74 -21.54
C TRP A 426 -1.61 -19.78 -20.06
N PHE A 427 -2.60 -19.51 -19.21
CA PHE A 427 -2.42 -19.49 -17.77
C PHE A 427 -3.04 -20.71 -17.10
N GLU A 428 -2.31 -21.31 -16.18
CA GLU A 428 -2.86 -22.15 -15.13
C GLU A 428 -3.45 -21.22 -14.07
N LEU A 429 -4.76 -21.33 -13.87
CA LEU A 429 -5.46 -20.45 -12.94
C LEU A 429 -5.16 -20.86 -11.49
N PRO A 430 -4.99 -19.89 -10.58
CA PRO A 430 -5.04 -20.14 -9.14
C PRO A 430 -6.34 -20.87 -8.76
N GLU A 431 -6.29 -21.72 -7.73
CA GLU A 431 -7.43 -22.55 -7.29
C GLU A 431 -8.73 -21.74 -7.15
N ALA A 432 -8.64 -20.55 -6.53
CA ALA A 432 -9.77 -19.65 -6.31
C ALA A 432 -10.43 -19.15 -7.62
N LEU A 433 -9.73 -19.19 -8.75
CA LEU A 433 -10.22 -18.77 -10.07
C LEU A 433 -10.68 -19.94 -10.94
N ARG A 434 -10.25 -21.18 -10.66
CA ARG A 434 -10.60 -22.36 -11.50
C ARG A 434 -12.10 -22.60 -11.57
N LEU A 435 -12.76 -22.64 -10.41
CA LEU A 435 -14.20 -22.93 -10.34
C LEU A 435 -15.06 -21.80 -10.95
N PRO A 436 -14.84 -20.51 -10.64
CA PRO A 436 -15.58 -19.41 -11.29
C PRO A 436 -15.47 -19.41 -12.82
N PHE A 437 -14.28 -19.66 -13.35
CA PHE A 437 -14.04 -19.71 -14.80
C PHE A 437 -14.43 -21.06 -15.42
N GLY A 438 -14.59 -22.12 -14.61
CA GLY A 438 -14.94 -23.47 -15.06
C GLY A 438 -13.82 -24.18 -15.82
N ALA A 439 -12.55 -23.77 -15.60
CA ALA A 439 -11.38 -24.34 -16.27
C ALA A 439 -10.13 -24.21 -15.40
N ASP A 440 -9.27 -25.22 -15.45
CA ASP A 440 -7.95 -25.17 -14.79
C ASP A 440 -6.96 -24.29 -15.57
N HIS A 441 -7.13 -24.24 -16.90
CA HIS A 441 -6.26 -23.51 -17.81
C HIS A 441 -7.09 -22.60 -18.73
N LEU A 442 -6.61 -21.39 -18.98
CA LEU A 442 -7.31 -20.41 -19.81
C LEU A 442 -6.34 -19.56 -20.64
N PRO A 443 -6.64 -19.27 -21.92
CA PRO A 443 -5.91 -18.25 -22.67
C PRO A 443 -6.08 -16.88 -22.00
N ALA A 444 -4.99 -16.10 -21.96
CA ALA A 444 -4.97 -14.74 -21.42
C ALA A 444 -6.06 -13.83 -22.02
N ARG A 445 -6.27 -13.93 -23.34
CA ARG A 445 -7.33 -13.19 -24.05
C ARG A 445 -8.73 -13.56 -23.61
N THR A 446 -8.97 -14.85 -23.39
CA THR A 446 -10.25 -15.31 -22.88
C THR A 446 -10.48 -14.80 -21.47
N PHE A 447 -9.47 -14.88 -20.60
CA PHE A 447 -9.53 -14.31 -19.25
C PHE A 447 -9.90 -12.82 -19.28
N ALA A 448 -9.15 -12.03 -20.05
CA ALA A 448 -9.32 -10.57 -20.16
C ALA A 448 -10.74 -10.18 -20.61
N ARG A 449 -11.32 -10.95 -21.53
CA ARG A 449 -12.65 -10.66 -22.09
C ARG A 449 -13.80 -11.08 -21.19
N THR A 450 -13.64 -12.14 -20.39
CA THR A 450 -14.77 -12.76 -19.66
C THR A 450 -14.76 -12.51 -18.15
N TRP A 451 -13.66 -12.04 -17.55
CA TRP A 451 -13.56 -11.94 -16.09
C TRP A 451 -14.68 -11.11 -15.44
N ARG A 452 -15.17 -10.05 -16.11
CA ARG A 452 -16.30 -9.24 -15.61
C ARG A 452 -17.62 -10.01 -15.62
N GLU A 453 -17.84 -10.82 -16.64
CA GLU A 453 -19.04 -11.67 -16.74
C GLU A 453 -19.01 -12.76 -15.68
N VAL A 454 -17.84 -13.38 -15.47
CA VAL A 454 -17.60 -14.35 -14.40
C VAL A 454 -17.83 -13.71 -13.04
N GLN A 455 -17.26 -12.54 -12.77
CA GLN A 455 -17.49 -11.79 -11.52
C GLN A 455 -18.98 -11.49 -11.30
N ALA A 456 -19.69 -11.02 -12.32
CA ALA A 456 -21.12 -10.72 -12.22
C ALA A 456 -21.97 -11.98 -11.96
N LYS A 457 -21.56 -13.12 -12.51
CA LYS A 457 -22.18 -14.43 -12.24
C LYS A 457 -21.95 -14.87 -10.80
N GLU A 458 -20.71 -14.79 -10.29
CA GLU A 458 -20.40 -15.19 -8.92
C GLU A 458 -21.03 -14.27 -7.87
N LEU A 459 -21.16 -12.97 -8.13
CA LEU A 459 -21.93 -12.07 -7.26
C LEU A 459 -23.40 -12.49 -7.16
N LYS A 460 -24.01 -13.00 -8.23
CA LYS A 460 -25.37 -13.57 -8.17
C LYS A 460 -25.43 -14.86 -7.36
N HIS A 461 -24.38 -15.67 -7.36
CA HIS A 461 -24.28 -16.86 -6.51
C HIS A 461 -24.20 -16.48 -5.03
N ILE A 462 -23.35 -15.51 -4.68
CA ILE A 462 -23.24 -14.95 -3.31
C ILE A 462 -24.60 -14.43 -2.85
N GLU A 463 -25.30 -13.66 -3.67
CA GLU A 463 -26.64 -13.16 -3.33
C GLU A 463 -27.70 -14.26 -3.14
N ARG A 464 -27.56 -15.40 -3.83
CA ARG A 464 -28.44 -16.56 -3.60
C ARG A 464 -28.14 -17.25 -2.28
N LEU A 465 -26.85 -17.42 -1.94
CA LEU A 465 -26.42 -17.98 -0.66
C LEU A 465 -26.89 -17.11 0.51
N LYS A 466 -26.71 -15.79 0.40
CA LYS A 466 -27.18 -14.80 1.39
C LYS A 466 -28.69 -14.87 1.65
N LYS A 467 -29.49 -15.21 0.64
CA LYS A 467 -30.96 -15.35 0.75
C LYS A 467 -31.40 -16.68 1.35
N ALA A 468 -30.51 -17.67 1.48
CA ALA A 468 -30.86 -18.96 2.06
C ALA A 468 -30.96 -18.86 3.59
N LYS A 469 -32.19 -18.87 4.12
CA LYS A 469 -32.48 -18.76 5.56
C LYS A 469 -32.62 -20.10 6.28
N SER A 470 -32.42 -21.21 5.57
CA SER A 470 -32.53 -22.56 6.13
C SER A 470 -31.57 -23.52 5.44
N THR A 471 -31.19 -24.60 6.13
CA THR A 471 -30.30 -25.64 5.59
C THR A 471 -30.78 -26.20 4.25
N THR A 472 -32.10 -26.41 4.08
CA THR A 472 -32.66 -26.87 2.80
C THR A 472 -32.47 -25.83 1.67
N GLN A 473 -32.63 -24.54 1.98
CA GLN A 473 -32.41 -23.48 0.99
C GLN A 473 -30.92 -23.34 0.65
N ALA A 474 -30.04 -23.51 1.64
CA ALA A 474 -28.59 -23.46 1.44
C ALA A 474 -28.11 -24.63 0.56
N ILE A 475 -28.55 -25.86 0.85
CA ILE A 475 -28.24 -27.03 0.03
C ILE A 475 -28.74 -26.85 -1.41
N ARG A 476 -29.95 -26.31 -1.62
CA ARG A 476 -30.47 -26.00 -2.96
C ARG A 476 -29.68 -24.91 -3.67
N ALA A 477 -29.24 -23.87 -2.94
CA ALA A 477 -28.41 -22.82 -3.50
C ALA A 477 -27.05 -23.37 -3.93
N LEU A 478 -26.39 -24.17 -3.08
CA LEU A 478 -25.12 -24.84 -3.37
C LEU A 478 -25.24 -25.84 -4.52
N HIS A 479 -26.34 -26.60 -4.58
CA HIS A 479 -26.66 -27.47 -5.71
C HIS A 479 -26.70 -26.71 -7.02
N HIS A 480 -27.35 -25.55 -7.07
CA HIS A 480 -27.40 -24.74 -8.28
C HIS A 480 -26.04 -24.18 -8.70
N VAL A 481 -25.15 -23.92 -7.74
CA VAL A 481 -23.84 -23.29 -7.98
C VAL A 481 -22.79 -24.34 -8.36
N MET A 482 -22.73 -25.46 -7.63
CA MET A 482 -21.66 -26.46 -7.74
C MET A 482 -22.09 -27.76 -8.44
N GLY A 483 -23.39 -28.05 -8.53
CA GLY A 483 -23.91 -29.32 -9.04
C GLY A 483 -23.40 -30.55 -8.27
N GLY A 484 -23.51 -31.74 -8.88
CA GLY A 484 -22.82 -32.95 -8.44
C GLY A 484 -23.20 -33.44 -7.04
N CYS A 485 -22.23 -33.49 -6.11
CA CYS A 485 -22.37 -34.08 -4.78
C CYS A 485 -23.51 -33.49 -3.93
N TRP A 486 -23.90 -32.25 -4.21
CA TRP A 486 -25.02 -31.59 -3.53
C TRP A 486 -26.39 -32.16 -3.92
N ASP A 487 -26.52 -32.83 -5.07
CA ASP A 487 -27.73 -33.58 -5.44
C ASP A 487 -27.96 -34.75 -4.47
N ALA A 488 -26.91 -35.51 -4.20
CA ALA A 488 -26.97 -36.65 -3.28
C ALA A 488 -27.26 -36.18 -1.85
N LEU A 489 -26.52 -35.17 -1.37
CA LEU A 489 -26.73 -34.56 -0.04
C LEU A 489 -28.13 -33.95 0.11
N SER A 490 -28.69 -33.34 -0.94
CA SER A 490 -30.06 -32.82 -0.90
C SER A 490 -31.10 -33.92 -0.73
N LYS A 491 -30.91 -35.08 -1.35
CA LYS A 491 -31.80 -36.23 -1.22
C LYS A 491 -31.67 -36.85 0.17
N GLU A 492 -30.44 -37.12 0.60
CA GLU A 492 -30.15 -37.68 1.92
C GLU A 492 -30.70 -36.80 3.06
N TYR A 493 -30.47 -35.48 3.00
CA TYR A 493 -31.00 -34.55 4.00
C TYR A 493 -32.54 -34.57 4.05
N ALA A 494 -33.21 -34.71 2.90
CA ALA A 494 -34.67 -34.80 2.85
C ALA A 494 -35.18 -36.10 3.50
N GLU A 495 -34.50 -37.23 3.28
CA GLU A 495 -34.83 -38.53 3.86
C GLU A 495 -34.62 -38.56 5.38
N ILE A 496 -33.48 -38.03 5.88
CA ILE A 496 -33.20 -37.91 7.31
C ILE A 496 -34.27 -37.04 7.98
N ARG A 497 -34.67 -35.93 7.36
CA ARG A 497 -35.68 -35.03 7.91
C ARG A 497 -37.07 -35.67 7.94
N GLN A 498 -37.42 -36.49 6.95
CA GLN A 498 -38.66 -37.27 6.98
C GLN A 498 -38.65 -38.30 8.11
N THR A 499 -37.54 -39.01 8.28
CA THR A 499 -37.34 -40.01 9.34
C THR A 499 -37.43 -39.37 10.74
N LEU A 500 -36.74 -38.26 10.98
CA LEU A 500 -36.81 -37.52 12.24
C LEU A 500 -38.22 -37.01 12.55
N ARG A 501 -38.98 -36.57 11.53
CA ARG A 501 -40.38 -36.17 11.71
C ARG A 501 -41.25 -37.36 12.09
N ALA A 502 -41.04 -38.54 11.49
CA ALA A 502 -41.77 -39.75 11.83
C ALA A 502 -41.47 -40.21 13.27
N ILE A 503 -40.20 -40.17 13.70
CA ILE A 503 -39.78 -40.49 15.07
C ILE A 503 -40.42 -39.51 16.07
N ARG A 504 -40.36 -38.20 15.81
CA ARG A 504 -40.97 -37.18 16.68
C ARG A 504 -42.48 -37.35 16.82
N ARG A 505 -43.17 -37.74 15.74
CA ARG A 505 -44.62 -38.04 15.80
C ARG A 505 -44.91 -39.26 16.66
N ARG A 506 -44.07 -40.30 16.60
CA ARG A 506 -44.19 -41.51 17.43
C ARG A 506 -43.87 -41.29 18.91
N LEU A 507 -43.03 -40.32 19.25
CA LEU A 507 -42.71 -39.97 20.64
C LEU A 507 -43.75 -39.02 21.26
N ALA A 508 -44.57 -38.37 20.44
CA ALA A 508 -45.63 -37.46 20.87
C ALA A 508 -47.02 -38.14 20.91
N SER A 509 -47.12 -39.36 20.39
CA SER A 509 -48.26 -40.29 20.53
C SER A 509 -47.97 -41.29 21.63
#